data_AF-M4YQA7-F1
#
_entry.id   AF-M4YQA7-F1
#
_cell.length_a   1.000
_cell.length_b   1.000
_cell.length_c   1.000
_cell.angle_alpha   90.00
_cell.angle_beta   90.00
_cell.angle_gamma   90.00
#
_symmetry.space_group_name_H-M   'P 1'
#
loop_
_entity.id
_entity.type
_entity.pdbx_description
1 polymer ?
#
loop_
_entity_poly.entity_id
_entity_poly.type
_entity_poly.pdbx_seq_one_letter_code
_entity_poly.pdbx_strand_id
1 'polypeptide(L)'
;MSGQGNATIERLEREVEEKKQRVKSVEKAIAEKRGTNQATMLAVSLRNLKADLANAEAALEEARKNPPEDVPETPSAPRQEEKLTISDLEKQIEKQEATVRKIEATISAKKGSNQANMLAVSLKNARGDLANMRAMLEDMLAAEAEEDPDTSSVRKDIADRKVRLKELDRDYEDETDPVKRNNIEVSRRFLQMEINSLLIRLSEAERGIEAGSPESEIEDLKRDIDGRIRMIEHLREELDAVRKELAIANARLGKPEDKVMCDTTRVTVEAGRLKEMDNSIRTLGAENYELRRQLDELKKERDVMKRNIRELTVHCDNSDRQIIELQSRIRTLNAAAEKAARDRDAALIKIESLNLYIKDMRRAGMR
;
A
#
# COMPACT_ATOMS: atom_id res chain seq x y z
N MET A 1 16.33 -9.44 -11.22
CA MET A 1 15.36 -9.29 -12.32
C MET A 1 13.96 -9.23 -11.73
N SER A 2 13.49 -8.05 -11.31
CA SER A 2 12.20 -7.85 -10.62
C SER A 2 11.16 -7.12 -11.50
N GLY A 3 11.36 -7.10 -12.82
CA GLY A 3 10.66 -6.19 -13.73
C GLY A 3 9.25 -6.62 -14.13
N GLN A 4 8.95 -7.91 -14.16
CA GLN A 4 7.67 -8.40 -14.72
C GLN A 4 6.51 -8.34 -13.72
N GLY A 5 6.74 -8.67 -12.43
CA GLY A 5 5.71 -8.55 -11.39
C GLY A 5 5.31 -7.09 -11.09
N ASN A 6 6.26 -6.16 -11.19
CA ASN A 6 5.95 -4.74 -11.07
C ASN A 6 5.17 -4.22 -12.28
N ALA A 7 5.46 -4.70 -13.49
CA ALA A 7 4.76 -4.28 -14.70
C ALA A 7 3.27 -4.71 -14.73
N THR A 8 2.93 -5.86 -14.14
CA THR A 8 1.53 -6.33 -14.05
C THR A 8 0.74 -5.54 -13.00
N ILE A 9 1.34 -5.23 -11.86
CA ILE A 9 0.72 -4.40 -10.82
C ILE A 9 0.50 -2.98 -11.33
N GLU A 10 1.50 -2.36 -11.97
CA GLU A 10 1.37 -1.01 -12.56
C GLU A 10 0.26 -0.93 -13.62
N ARG A 11 0.08 -2.01 -14.40
CA ARG A 11 -0.97 -2.08 -15.42
C ARG A 11 -2.37 -2.13 -14.78
N LEU A 12 -2.52 -2.93 -13.72
CA LEU A 12 -3.78 -3.03 -12.96
C LEU A 12 -4.10 -1.72 -12.22
N GLU A 13 -3.08 -1.03 -11.70
CA GLU A 13 -3.24 0.29 -11.06
C GLU A 13 -3.77 1.34 -12.03
N ARG A 14 -3.23 1.38 -13.26
CA ARG A 14 -3.74 2.28 -14.32
C ARG A 14 -5.18 1.94 -14.70
N GLU A 15 -5.52 0.66 -14.81
CA GLU A 15 -6.88 0.23 -15.17
C GLU A 15 -7.91 0.61 -14.09
N VAL A 16 -7.56 0.45 -12.80
CA VAL A 16 -8.41 0.87 -11.68
C VAL A 16 -8.61 2.38 -11.68
N GLU A 17 -7.57 3.17 -11.93
CA GLU A 17 -7.67 4.63 -11.96
C GLU A 17 -8.54 5.13 -13.12
N GLU A 18 -8.40 4.55 -14.32
CA GLU A 18 -9.29 4.86 -15.45
C GLU A 18 -10.76 4.54 -15.15
N LYS A 19 -11.04 3.40 -14.49
CA LYS A 19 -12.40 3.03 -14.09
C LYS A 19 -12.96 3.99 -13.04
N LYS A 20 -12.15 4.46 -12.08
CA LYS A 20 -12.56 5.50 -11.10
C LYS A 20 -12.95 6.81 -11.77
N GLN A 21 -12.17 7.25 -12.76
CA GLN A 21 -12.48 8.46 -13.51
C GLN A 21 -13.78 8.33 -14.31
N ARG A 22 -14.04 7.17 -14.92
CA ARG A 22 -15.31 6.87 -15.62
C ARG A 22 -16.51 6.85 -14.68
N VAL A 23 -16.38 6.31 -13.47
CA VAL A 23 -17.46 6.37 -12.47
C VAL A 23 -17.77 7.82 -12.09
N LYS A 24 -16.75 8.63 -11.80
CA LYS A 24 -16.94 10.05 -11.45
C LYS A 24 -17.61 10.85 -12.57
N SER A 25 -17.25 10.60 -13.83
CA SER A 25 -17.87 11.32 -14.97
C SER A 25 -19.35 10.95 -15.15
N VAL A 26 -19.72 9.68 -14.94
CA VAL A 26 -21.10 9.21 -15.00
C VAL A 26 -21.92 9.72 -13.82
N GLU A 27 -21.36 9.78 -12.60
CA GLU A 27 -22.02 10.40 -11.44
C GLU A 27 -22.35 11.86 -11.69
N LYS A 28 -21.41 12.61 -12.28
CA LYS A 28 -21.62 14.00 -12.68
C LYS A 28 -22.73 14.13 -13.73
N ALA A 29 -22.72 13.28 -14.75
CA ALA A 29 -23.76 13.27 -15.79
C ALA A 29 -25.15 12.91 -15.25
N ILE A 30 -25.25 12.05 -14.22
CA ILE A 30 -26.51 11.74 -13.53
C ILE A 30 -27.00 12.96 -12.74
N ALA A 31 -26.10 13.66 -12.05
CA ALA A 31 -26.43 14.86 -11.29
C ALA A 31 -26.95 15.98 -12.19
N GLU A 32 -26.37 16.15 -13.38
CA GLU A 32 -26.78 17.15 -14.38
C GLU A 32 -28.12 16.82 -15.06
N LYS A 33 -28.47 15.52 -15.20
CA LYS A 33 -29.68 15.06 -15.90
C LYS A 33 -30.81 14.59 -15.00
N ARG A 34 -30.76 14.97 -13.71
CA ARG A 34 -31.66 14.49 -12.66
C ARG A 34 -33.14 14.73 -13.03
N GLY A 35 -33.98 13.68 -12.91
CA GLY A 35 -35.41 13.75 -13.23
C GLY A 35 -35.78 13.38 -14.67
N THR A 36 -34.82 13.00 -15.51
CA THR A 36 -35.07 12.52 -16.88
C THR A 36 -34.93 10.99 -17.00
N ASN A 37 -35.55 10.39 -18.02
CA ASN A 37 -35.34 8.99 -18.38
C ASN A 37 -33.88 8.67 -18.77
N GLN A 38 -33.09 9.69 -19.12
CA GLN A 38 -31.65 9.52 -19.34
C GLN A 38 -30.89 9.27 -18.03
N ALA A 39 -31.30 9.90 -16.92
CA ALA A 39 -30.67 9.67 -15.63
C ALA A 39 -30.92 8.26 -15.08
N THR A 40 -32.08 7.66 -15.36
CA THR A 40 -32.36 6.27 -14.97
C THR A 40 -31.52 5.27 -15.76
N MET A 41 -31.32 5.47 -17.08
CA MET A 41 -30.40 4.64 -17.87
C MET A 41 -28.94 4.80 -17.42
N LEU A 42 -28.50 6.03 -17.16
CA LEU A 42 -27.16 6.30 -16.64
C LEU A 42 -26.96 5.68 -15.24
N ALA A 43 -27.99 5.64 -14.39
CA ALA A 43 -27.91 4.99 -13.08
C ALA A 43 -27.73 3.47 -13.17
N VAL A 44 -28.31 2.80 -14.18
CA VAL A 44 -28.06 1.38 -14.44
C VAL A 44 -26.63 1.18 -14.95
N SER A 45 -26.17 2.01 -15.88
CA SER A 45 -24.78 1.98 -16.36
C SER A 45 -23.77 2.22 -15.22
N LEU A 46 -24.08 3.14 -14.29
CA LEU A 46 -23.28 3.40 -13.10
C LEU A 46 -23.18 2.18 -12.19
N ARG A 47 -24.28 1.42 -11.99
CA ARG A 47 -24.23 0.19 -11.18
C ARG A 47 -23.28 -0.84 -11.79
N ASN A 48 -23.33 -1.04 -13.10
CA ASN A 48 -22.45 -1.97 -13.79
C ASN A 48 -20.97 -1.51 -13.69
N LEU A 49 -20.70 -0.23 -13.92
CA LEU A 49 -19.35 0.34 -13.78
C LEU A 49 -18.81 0.24 -12.35
N LYS A 50 -19.66 0.38 -11.32
CA LYS A 50 -19.26 0.18 -9.91
C LYS A 50 -18.96 -1.28 -9.59
N ALA A 51 -19.70 -2.23 -10.18
CA ALA A 51 -19.39 -3.64 -10.04
C ALA A 51 -18.06 -4.01 -10.75
N ASP A 52 -17.84 -3.48 -11.95
CA ASP A 52 -16.58 -3.69 -12.70
C ASP A 52 -15.37 -3.06 -11.99
N LEU A 53 -15.56 -1.92 -11.33
CA LEU A 53 -14.54 -1.29 -10.49
C LEU A 53 -14.21 -2.17 -9.28
N ALA A 54 -15.22 -2.67 -8.56
CA ALA A 54 -15.02 -3.53 -7.40
C ALA A 54 -14.28 -4.82 -7.76
N ASN A 55 -14.59 -5.42 -8.92
CA ASN A 55 -13.88 -6.61 -9.42
C ASN A 55 -12.41 -6.29 -9.77
N ALA A 56 -12.14 -5.13 -10.36
CA ALA A 56 -10.77 -4.70 -10.69
C ALA A 56 -9.94 -4.36 -9.44
N GLU A 57 -10.56 -3.75 -8.44
CA GLU A 57 -9.92 -3.49 -7.14
C GLU A 57 -9.62 -4.81 -6.39
N ALA A 58 -10.53 -5.78 -6.43
CA ALA A 58 -10.30 -7.10 -5.86
C ALA A 58 -9.14 -7.84 -6.56
N ALA A 59 -9.07 -7.81 -7.89
CA ALA A 59 -7.97 -8.42 -8.65
C ALA A 59 -6.61 -7.75 -8.37
N LEU A 60 -6.59 -6.43 -8.17
CA LEU A 60 -5.39 -5.69 -7.79
C LEU A 60 -4.95 -6.01 -6.36
N GLU A 61 -5.89 -6.15 -5.44
CA GLU A 61 -5.61 -6.54 -4.06
C GLU A 61 -5.11 -7.99 -3.95
N GLU A 62 -5.66 -8.89 -4.79
CA GLU A 62 -5.19 -10.27 -4.93
C GLU A 62 -3.78 -10.34 -5.52
N ALA A 63 -3.48 -9.54 -6.55
CA ALA A 63 -2.13 -9.43 -7.14
C ALA A 63 -1.10 -8.81 -6.18
N ARG A 64 -1.54 -7.97 -5.23
CA ARG A 64 -0.68 -7.44 -4.15
C ARG A 64 -0.44 -8.44 -3.02
N LYS A 65 -1.42 -9.29 -2.72
CA LYS A 65 -1.33 -10.34 -1.69
C LYS A 65 -0.53 -11.55 -2.16
N ASN A 66 -0.69 -11.90 -3.43
CA ASN A 66 0.03 -12.98 -4.11
C ASN A 66 0.75 -12.36 -5.33
N PRO A 67 1.90 -11.69 -5.14
CA PRO A 67 2.73 -11.33 -6.28
C PRO A 67 3.02 -12.63 -7.05
N PRO A 68 2.89 -12.65 -8.39
CA PRO A 68 3.14 -13.85 -9.15
C PRO A 68 4.52 -14.39 -8.76
N GLU A 69 4.56 -15.57 -8.16
CA GLU A 69 5.81 -16.28 -7.89
C GLU A 69 6.57 -16.33 -9.22
N ASP A 70 7.86 -15.98 -9.14
CA ASP A 70 8.81 -16.18 -10.21
C ASP A 70 8.68 -17.63 -10.68
N VAL A 71 7.92 -17.85 -11.75
CA VAL A 71 8.07 -19.06 -12.55
C VAL A 71 9.51 -18.97 -13.04
N PRO A 72 10.40 -19.89 -12.65
CA PRO A 72 11.76 -19.83 -13.16
C PRO A 72 11.68 -20.03 -14.66
N GLU A 73 11.84 -18.94 -15.41
CA GLU A 73 12.41 -19.01 -16.74
C GLU A 73 13.71 -19.78 -16.56
N THR A 74 13.73 -21.00 -17.09
CA THR A 74 14.93 -21.82 -17.25
C THR A 74 16.05 -20.93 -17.77
N PRO A 75 17.07 -20.61 -16.95
CA PRO A 75 18.19 -19.84 -17.45
C PRO A 75 19.00 -20.79 -18.31
N SER A 76 18.92 -20.58 -19.62
CA SER A 76 20.02 -20.95 -20.51
C SER A 76 21.25 -20.17 -20.03
N ALA A 77 22.15 -20.86 -19.36
CA ALA A 77 23.46 -20.35 -18.96
C ALA A 77 24.50 -21.46 -19.21
N PRO A 78 25.77 -21.08 -19.36
CA PRO A 78 26.59 -21.24 -20.55
C PRO A 78 27.25 -22.62 -20.63
N ARG A 79 27.66 -23.02 -21.85
CA ARG A 79 28.60 -24.13 -22.04
C ARG A 79 29.89 -23.83 -21.27
N GLN A 80 30.01 -24.38 -20.07
CA GLN A 80 31.31 -24.69 -19.50
C GLN A 80 31.85 -25.83 -20.35
N GLU A 81 32.89 -25.56 -21.13
CA GLU A 81 33.75 -26.62 -21.62
C GLU A 81 34.38 -27.26 -20.39
N GLU A 82 33.73 -28.30 -19.87
CA GLU A 82 34.34 -29.23 -18.94
C GLU A 82 35.58 -29.78 -19.65
N LYS A 83 36.76 -29.25 -19.30
CA LYS A 83 38.02 -29.90 -19.63
C LYS A 83 37.95 -31.29 -19.01
N LEU A 84 37.73 -32.30 -19.85
CA LEU A 84 37.82 -33.70 -19.45
C LEU A 84 39.16 -33.89 -18.75
N THR A 85 39.15 -34.33 -17.49
CA THR A 85 40.38 -34.69 -16.81
C THR A 85 40.89 -36.05 -17.33
N ILE A 86 42.18 -36.33 -17.19
CA ILE A 86 42.75 -37.63 -17.60
C ILE A 86 41.99 -38.80 -16.93
N SER A 87 41.65 -38.66 -15.65
CA SER A 87 40.87 -39.66 -14.92
C SER A 87 39.47 -39.87 -15.49
N ASP A 88 38.84 -38.82 -16.03
CA ASP A 88 37.52 -38.93 -16.66
C ASP A 88 37.60 -39.61 -18.04
N LEU A 89 38.65 -39.36 -18.82
CA LEU A 89 38.91 -40.04 -20.09
C LEU A 89 39.24 -41.52 -19.89
N GLU A 90 40.05 -41.88 -18.89
CA GLU A 90 40.35 -43.28 -18.55
C GLU A 90 39.08 -44.08 -18.23
N LYS A 91 38.19 -43.51 -17.40
CA LYS A 91 36.89 -44.14 -17.06
C LYS A 91 36.00 -44.29 -18.30
N GLN A 92 36.04 -43.33 -19.23
CA GLN A 92 35.27 -43.41 -20.48
C GLN A 92 35.82 -44.49 -21.42
N ILE A 93 37.14 -44.63 -21.53
CA ILE A 93 37.79 -45.71 -22.28
C ILE A 93 37.43 -47.07 -21.69
N GLU A 94 37.51 -47.23 -20.36
CA GLU A 94 37.15 -48.49 -19.70
C GLU A 94 35.69 -48.88 -19.97
N LYS A 95 34.77 -47.91 -19.90
CA LYS A 95 33.36 -48.13 -20.22
C LYS A 95 33.15 -48.51 -21.69
N GLN A 96 33.90 -47.90 -22.61
CA GLN A 96 33.82 -48.20 -24.04
C GLN A 96 34.47 -49.53 -24.42
N GLU A 97 35.53 -49.95 -23.72
CA GLU A 97 36.09 -51.29 -23.84
C GLU A 97 35.07 -52.36 -23.42
N ALA A 98 34.35 -52.11 -22.33
CA ALA A 98 33.30 -53.01 -21.87
C ALA A 98 32.14 -53.13 -22.88
N THR A 99 31.76 -52.04 -23.58
CA THR A 99 30.73 -52.09 -24.63
C THR A 99 31.22 -52.84 -25.86
N VAL A 100 32.46 -52.59 -26.32
CA VAL A 100 33.09 -53.34 -27.43
C VAL A 100 33.13 -54.84 -27.12
N ARG A 101 33.57 -55.24 -25.92
CA ARG A 101 33.58 -56.67 -25.50
C ARG A 101 32.19 -57.29 -25.49
N LYS A 102 31.16 -56.56 -25.04
CA LYS A 102 29.76 -57.03 -25.05
C LYS A 102 29.24 -57.23 -26.48
N ILE A 103 29.55 -56.31 -27.40
CA ILE A 103 29.15 -56.39 -28.80
C ILE A 103 29.89 -57.55 -29.50
N GLU A 104 31.19 -57.74 -29.24
CA GLU A 104 31.98 -58.88 -29.73
C GLU A 104 31.43 -60.23 -29.26
N ALA A 105 31.09 -60.34 -27.97
CA ALA A 105 30.52 -61.55 -27.40
C ALA A 105 29.14 -61.88 -28.03
N THR A 106 28.30 -60.86 -28.25
CA THR A 106 26.98 -61.06 -28.88
C THR A 106 27.05 -61.36 -30.37
N ILE A 107 28.00 -60.78 -31.12
CA ILE A 107 28.29 -61.15 -32.51
C ILE A 107 28.77 -62.61 -32.57
N SER A 108 29.65 -63.01 -31.65
CA SER A 108 30.21 -64.37 -31.60
C SER A 108 29.16 -65.42 -31.25
N ALA A 109 28.19 -65.09 -30.40
CA ALA A 109 27.09 -65.98 -30.01
C ALA A 109 25.99 -66.13 -31.09
N LYS A 110 25.86 -65.16 -32.01
CA LYS A 110 24.80 -65.12 -33.02
C LYS A 110 25.35 -65.08 -34.46
N LYS A 111 26.43 -65.83 -34.72
CA LYS A 111 27.07 -65.90 -36.05
C LYS A 111 26.04 -66.28 -37.13
N GLY A 112 25.95 -65.47 -38.18
CA GLY A 112 25.06 -65.69 -39.33
C GLY A 112 23.67 -65.03 -39.25
N SER A 113 23.35 -64.31 -38.17
CA SER A 113 22.10 -63.52 -38.07
C SER A 113 22.26 -62.12 -38.68
N ASN A 114 21.20 -61.57 -39.27
CA ASN A 114 21.13 -60.15 -39.64
C ASN A 114 21.42 -59.21 -38.46
N GLN A 115 21.13 -59.66 -37.24
CA GLN A 115 21.47 -58.93 -36.02
C GLN A 115 23.00 -58.85 -35.80
N ALA A 116 23.76 -59.88 -36.18
CA ALA A 116 25.22 -59.86 -36.09
C ALA A 116 25.85 -58.90 -37.11
N ASN A 117 25.25 -58.75 -38.30
CA ASN A 117 25.72 -57.78 -39.31
C ASN A 117 25.48 -56.32 -38.85
N MET A 118 24.32 -56.03 -38.25
CA MET A 118 24.02 -54.72 -37.66
C MET A 118 24.95 -54.41 -36.46
N LEU A 119 25.20 -55.40 -35.61
CA LEU A 119 26.14 -55.28 -34.50
C LEU A 119 27.58 -55.13 -34.98
N ALA A 120 27.97 -55.70 -36.13
CA ALA A 120 29.31 -55.53 -36.70
C ALA A 120 29.60 -54.09 -37.12
N VAL A 121 28.60 -53.36 -37.64
CA VAL A 121 28.71 -51.92 -37.92
C VAL A 121 28.83 -51.13 -36.61
N SER A 122 28.02 -51.47 -35.60
CA SER A 122 28.09 -50.85 -34.28
C SER A 122 29.43 -51.11 -33.58
N LEU A 123 30.02 -52.30 -33.76
CA LEU A 123 31.35 -52.65 -33.29
C LEU A 123 32.43 -51.79 -33.96
N LYS A 124 32.32 -51.57 -35.27
CA LYS A 124 33.27 -50.74 -36.02
C LYS A 124 33.25 -49.30 -35.50
N ASN A 125 32.07 -48.75 -35.25
CA ASN A 125 31.92 -47.40 -34.70
C ASN A 125 32.46 -47.34 -33.27
N ALA A 126 32.07 -48.28 -32.40
CA ALA A 126 32.55 -48.33 -31.02
C ALA A 126 34.08 -48.49 -30.91
N ARG A 127 34.70 -49.27 -31.81
CA ARG A 127 36.16 -49.37 -31.93
C ARG A 127 36.81 -48.08 -32.46
N GLY A 128 36.14 -47.37 -33.36
CA GLY A 128 36.59 -46.05 -33.83
C GLY A 128 36.57 -45.00 -32.72
N ASP A 129 35.49 -44.94 -31.95
CA ASP A 129 35.36 -44.03 -30.81
C ASP A 129 36.40 -44.33 -29.72
N LEU A 130 36.68 -45.61 -29.47
CA LEU A 130 37.70 -46.07 -28.53
C LEU A 130 39.11 -45.68 -28.99
N ALA A 131 39.41 -45.80 -30.29
CA ALA A 131 40.68 -45.35 -30.85
C ALA A 131 40.86 -43.82 -30.71
N ASN A 132 39.80 -43.05 -30.95
CA ASN A 132 39.83 -41.60 -30.78
C ASN A 132 40.05 -41.20 -29.31
N MET A 133 39.36 -41.85 -28.36
CA MET A 133 39.55 -41.57 -26.93
C MET A 133 40.96 -41.94 -26.44
N ARG A 134 41.53 -43.05 -26.94
CA ARG A 134 42.92 -43.42 -26.62
C ARG A 134 43.95 -42.43 -27.18
N ALA A 135 43.76 -41.97 -28.42
CA ALA A 135 44.62 -40.94 -29.01
C ALA A 135 44.56 -39.63 -28.21
N MET A 136 43.37 -39.23 -27.78
CA MET A 136 43.18 -38.04 -26.96
C MET A 136 43.85 -38.16 -25.58
N LEU A 137 43.83 -39.35 -24.98
CA LEU A 137 44.55 -39.62 -23.73
C LEU A 137 46.08 -39.62 -23.94
N GLU A 138 46.56 -40.15 -25.06
CA GLU A 138 47.98 -40.12 -25.44
C GLU A 138 48.49 -38.69 -25.66
N ASP A 139 47.71 -37.84 -26.33
CA ASP A 139 48.02 -36.41 -26.51
C ASP A 139 48.02 -35.66 -25.18
N MET A 140 47.09 -35.97 -24.26
CA MET A 140 47.04 -35.34 -22.94
C MET A 140 48.19 -35.80 -22.02
N LEU A 141 48.56 -37.08 -22.07
CA LEU A 141 49.74 -37.57 -21.35
C LEU A 141 51.03 -36.99 -21.93
N ALA A 142 51.12 -36.79 -23.24
CA ALA A 142 52.24 -36.11 -23.87
C ALA A 142 52.34 -34.64 -23.41
N ALA A 143 51.21 -33.96 -23.24
CA ALA A 143 51.15 -32.59 -22.74
C ALA A 143 51.50 -32.47 -21.23
N GLU A 144 51.21 -33.48 -20.40
CA GLU A 144 51.68 -33.53 -19.01
C GLU A 144 53.16 -33.91 -18.89
N ALA A 145 53.71 -34.63 -19.88
CA ALA A 145 55.10 -35.08 -19.91
C ALA A 145 56.08 -34.03 -20.48
N GLU A 146 55.60 -32.89 -20.98
CA GLU A 146 56.48 -31.77 -21.35
C GLU A 146 57.03 -31.10 -20.08
N GLU A 147 58.18 -31.62 -19.59
CA GLU A 147 59.09 -30.83 -18.76
C GLU A 147 59.45 -29.53 -19.51
N ASP A 148 59.35 -28.39 -18.82
CA ASP A 148 59.62 -27.05 -19.36
C ASP A 148 60.90 -27.08 -20.23
N PRO A 149 60.84 -26.75 -21.54
CA PRO A 149 61.92 -27.00 -22.50
C PRO A 149 63.27 -26.40 -22.07
N ASP A 150 63.24 -25.35 -21.26
CA ASP A 150 64.43 -24.73 -20.68
C ASP A 150 65.08 -25.60 -19.59
N THR A 151 64.31 -26.29 -18.75
CA THR A 151 64.86 -27.16 -17.69
C THR A 151 65.41 -28.47 -18.24
N SER A 152 64.74 -29.04 -19.24
CA SER A 152 65.20 -30.26 -19.94
C SER A 152 66.51 -30.03 -20.70
N SER A 153 66.63 -28.88 -21.38
CA SER A 153 67.86 -28.49 -22.08
C SER A 153 69.03 -28.27 -21.12
N VAL A 154 68.81 -27.58 -19.99
CA VAL A 154 69.84 -27.35 -18.96
C VAL A 154 70.29 -28.66 -18.30
N ARG A 155 69.38 -29.60 -18.04
CA ARG A 155 69.72 -30.93 -17.50
C ARG A 155 70.58 -31.75 -18.48
N LYS A 156 70.27 -31.69 -19.78
CA LYS A 156 71.08 -32.34 -20.83
C LYS A 156 72.47 -31.71 -20.94
N ASP A 157 72.55 -30.39 -20.92
CA ASP A 157 73.80 -29.62 -20.94
C ASP A 157 74.73 -29.91 -19.75
N ILE A 158 74.14 -30.15 -18.57
CA ILE A 158 74.88 -30.61 -17.37
C ILE A 158 75.40 -32.03 -17.57
N ALA A 159 74.59 -32.94 -18.14
CA ALA A 159 74.97 -34.32 -18.37
C ALA A 159 76.14 -34.41 -19.38
N ASP A 160 76.06 -33.70 -20.49
CA ASP A 160 77.09 -33.69 -21.54
C ASP A 160 78.42 -33.12 -21.00
N ARG A 161 78.37 -32.03 -20.22
CA ARG A 161 79.56 -31.46 -19.57
C ARG A 161 80.16 -32.39 -18.52
N LYS A 162 79.35 -33.17 -17.79
CA LYS A 162 79.85 -34.20 -16.84
C LYS A 162 80.55 -35.35 -17.56
N VAL A 163 80.11 -35.74 -18.75
CA VAL A 163 80.81 -36.75 -19.57
C VAL A 163 82.18 -36.20 -20.00
N ARG A 164 82.22 -34.97 -20.52
CA ARG A 164 83.47 -34.32 -20.92
C ARG A 164 84.45 -34.10 -19.76
N LEU A 165 83.94 -33.83 -18.56
CA LEU A 165 84.75 -33.75 -17.34
C LEU A 165 85.42 -35.10 -17.03
N LYS A 166 84.69 -36.21 -17.16
CA LYS A 166 85.24 -37.57 -16.97
C LYS A 166 86.27 -37.94 -18.03
N GLU A 167 86.12 -37.46 -19.27
CA GLU A 167 87.12 -37.63 -20.32
C GLU A 167 88.41 -36.88 -19.99
N LEU A 168 88.31 -35.61 -19.57
CA LEU A 168 89.48 -34.85 -19.11
C LEU A 168 90.14 -35.43 -17.86
N ASP A 169 89.38 -36.04 -16.95
CA ASP A 169 89.95 -36.74 -15.79
C ASP A 169 90.80 -37.95 -16.22
N ARG A 170 90.37 -38.70 -17.25
CA ARG A 170 91.18 -39.78 -17.83
C ARG A 170 92.43 -39.24 -18.53
N ASP A 171 92.27 -38.20 -19.36
CA ASP A 171 93.40 -37.56 -20.04
C ASP A 171 94.43 -36.99 -19.05
N TYR A 172 93.97 -36.50 -17.90
CA TYR A 172 94.83 -35.99 -16.81
C TYR A 172 95.63 -37.10 -16.10
N GLU A 173 95.06 -38.31 -16.01
CA GLU A 173 95.72 -39.48 -15.42
C GLU A 173 96.80 -40.04 -16.34
N ASP A 174 96.57 -40.02 -17.66
CA ASP A 174 97.46 -40.58 -18.67
C ASP A 174 98.57 -39.59 -19.14
N GLU A 175 98.42 -38.29 -18.90
CA GLU A 175 99.37 -37.27 -19.35
C GLU A 175 100.58 -37.10 -18.41
N THR A 176 101.78 -37.21 -18.99
CA THR A 176 103.06 -37.16 -18.26
C THR A 176 103.80 -35.83 -18.43
N ASP A 177 103.42 -35.02 -19.43
CA ASP A 177 103.98 -33.69 -19.64
C ASP A 177 103.38 -32.67 -18.65
N PRO A 178 104.20 -32.01 -17.80
CA PRO A 178 103.70 -31.07 -16.79
C PRO A 178 102.97 -29.86 -17.38
N VAL A 179 103.30 -29.41 -18.59
CA VAL A 179 102.62 -28.26 -19.21
C VAL A 179 101.23 -28.65 -19.71
N LYS A 180 101.12 -29.81 -20.35
CA LYS A 180 99.83 -30.34 -20.83
C LYS A 180 98.93 -30.71 -19.67
N ARG A 181 99.48 -31.30 -18.62
CA ARG A 181 98.75 -31.65 -17.40
C ARG A 181 98.14 -30.42 -16.71
N ASN A 182 98.87 -29.31 -16.65
CA ASN A 182 98.35 -28.05 -16.11
C ASN A 182 97.24 -27.47 -17.00
N ASN A 183 97.36 -27.57 -18.33
CA ASN A 183 96.31 -27.15 -19.26
C ASN A 183 95.03 -28.00 -19.11
N ILE A 184 95.15 -29.31 -18.89
CA ILE A 184 94.02 -30.20 -18.61
C ILE A 184 93.39 -29.84 -17.25
N GLU A 185 94.19 -29.53 -16.23
CA GLU A 185 93.69 -29.12 -14.91
C GLU A 185 92.88 -27.82 -14.98
N VAL A 186 93.39 -26.82 -15.71
CA VAL A 186 92.68 -25.56 -15.95
C VAL A 186 91.36 -25.82 -16.68
N SER A 187 91.38 -26.66 -17.73
CA SER A 187 90.18 -27.03 -18.50
C SER A 187 89.14 -27.76 -17.64
N ARG A 188 89.58 -28.63 -16.72
CA ARG A 188 88.73 -29.31 -15.75
C ARG A 188 88.05 -28.33 -14.79
N ARG A 189 88.79 -27.36 -14.26
CA ARG A 189 88.22 -26.33 -13.37
C ARG A 189 87.19 -25.45 -14.09
N PHE A 190 87.43 -25.11 -15.35
CA PHE A 190 86.45 -24.38 -16.17
C PHE A 190 85.16 -25.17 -16.39
N LEU A 191 85.26 -26.44 -16.80
CA LEU A 191 84.06 -27.29 -16.96
C LEU A 191 83.31 -27.49 -15.64
N GLN A 192 84.03 -27.63 -14.51
CA GLN A 192 83.40 -27.71 -13.20
C GLN A 192 82.67 -26.41 -12.82
N MET A 193 83.24 -25.25 -13.13
CA MET A 193 82.58 -23.96 -12.95
C MET A 193 81.33 -23.82 -13.83
N GLU A 194 81.40 -24.25 -15.09
CA GLU A 194 80.23 -24.24 -15.98
C GLU A 194 79.12 -25.15 -15.45
N ILE A 195 79.44 -26.38 -15.03
CA ILE A 195 78.47 -27.29 -14.41
C ILE A 195 77.83 -26.65 -13.18
N ASN A 196 78.63 -26.03 -12.30
CA ASN A 196 78.12 -25.36 -11.10
C ASN A 196 77.21 -24.18 -11.47
N SER A 197 77.54 -23.40 -12.50
CA SER A 197 76.70 -22.29 -12.96
C SER A 197 75.34 -22.76 -13.50
N LEU A 198 75.30 -23.89 -14.19
CA LEU A 198 74.07 -24.49 -14.71
C LEU A 198 73.22 -25.11 -13.61
N LEU A 199 73.84 -25.72 -12.59
CA LEU A 199 73.13 -26.22 -11.41
C LEU A 199 72.49 -25.09 -10.59
N ILE A 200 73.15 -23.93 -10.50
CA ILE A 200 72.56 -22.74 -9.86
C ILE A 200 71.35 -22.26 -10.66
N ARG A 201 71.46 -22.15 -11.99
CA ARG A 201 70.32 -21.78 -12.85
C ARG A 201 69.16 -22.76 -12.74
N LEU A 202 69.45 -24.06 -12.69
CA LEU A 202 68.44 -25.10 -12.50
C LEU A 202 67.75 -24.94 -11.13
N SER A 203 68.53 -24.72 -10.06
CA SER A 203 68.00 -24.49 -8.72
C SER A 203 67.18 -23.20 -8.62
N GLU A 204 67.55 -22.14 -9.35
CA GLU A 204 66.81 -20.88 -9.40
C GLU A 204 65.51 -21.01 -10.19
N ALA A 205 65.53 -21.75 -11.30
CA ALA A 205 64.32 -22.07 -12.06
C ALA A 205 63.35 -22.94 -11.24
N GLU A 206 63.87 -23.96 -10.53
CA GLU A 206 63.07 -24.80 -9.63
C GLU A 206 62.53 -24.01 -8.41
N ARG A 207 63.28 -23.02 -7.89
CA ARG A 207 62.81 -22.11 -6.83
C ARG A 207 61.86 -21.02 -7.31
N GLY A 208 61.93 -20.59 -8.57
CA GLY A 208 61.00 -19.62 -9.16
C GLY A 208 59.55 -20.14 -9.16
N ILE A 209 59.39 -21.46 -9.13
CA ILE A 209 58.10 -22.16 -8.99
C ILE A 209 57.62 -22.14 -7.51
N GLU A 210 58.53 -22.07 -6.54
CA GLU A 210 58.21 -22.07 -5.10
C GLU A 210 58.08 -20.64 -4.49
N ALA A 211 58.74 -19.63 -5.07
CA ALA A 211 58.82 -18.28 -4.50
C ALA A 211 57.53 -17.44 -4.68
N GLY A 212 56.59 -17.90 -5.50
CA GLY A 212 55.20 -17.43 -5.51
C GLY A 212 54.28 -18.48 -4.88
N SER A 213 54.51 -18.84 -3.60
CA SER A 213 53.73 -19.91 -2.98
C SER A 213 52.23 -19.55 -2.98
N PRO A 214 51.36 -20.40 -3.56
CA PRO A 214 49.92 -20.21 -3.50
C PRO A 214 49.39 -20.13 -2.06
N GLU A 215 50.14 -20.60 -1.06
CA GLU A 215 49.73 -20.49 0.35
C GLU A 215 49.73 -19.06 0.88
N SER A 216 50.66 -18.20 0.43
CA SER A 216 50.68 -16.78 0.85
C SER A 216 49.46 -16.04 0.30
N GLU A 217 49.11 -16.30 -0.96
CA GLU A 217 47.93 -15.71 -1.62
C GLU A 217 46.63 -16.22 -0.98
N ILE A 218 46.59 -17.50 -0.60
CA ILE A 218 45.48 -18.11 0.14
C ILE A 218 45.33 -17.47 1.53
N GLU A 219 46.42 -17.18 2.24
CA GLU A 219 46.35 -16.52 3.56
C GLU A 219 45.81 -15.09 3.47
N ASP A 220 46.24 -14.32 2.47
CA ASP A 220 45.73 -12.97 2.26
C ASP A 220 44.25 -12.99 1.84
N LEU A 221 43.85 -13.93 0.96
CA LEU A 221 42.44 -14.16 0.62
C LEU A 221 41.60 -14.56 1.84
N LYS A 222 42.14 -15.38 2.75
CA LYS A 222 41.46 -15.75 4.00
C LYS A 222 41.24 -14.54 4.91
N ARG A 223 42.25 -13.68 5.07
CA ARG A 223 42.10 -12.43 5.84
C ARG A 223 41.06 -11.50 5.23
N ASP A 224 41.04 -11.40 3.90
CA ASP A 224 40.08 -10.57 3.18
C ASP A 224 38.65 -11.11 3.31
N ILE A 225 38.49 -12.44 3.25
CA ILE A 225 37.22 -13.14 3.52
C ILE A 225 36.76 -12.89 4.96
N ASP A 226 37.63 -13.03 5.95
CA ASP A 226 37.30 -12.77 7.36
C ASP A 226 36.87 -11.31 7.58
N GLY A 227 37.53 -10.36 6.92
CA GLY A 227 37.14 -8.96 6.93
C GLY A 227 35.74 -8.73 6.35
N ARG A 228 35.44 -9.37 5.20
CA ARG A 228 34.12 -9.31 4.57
C ARG A 228 33.03 -9.97 5.43
N ILE A 229 33.33 -11.08 6.11
CA ILE A 229 32.40 -11.75 7.02
C ILE A 229 31.99 -10.80 8.15
N ARG A 230 32.96 -10.15 8.82
CA ARG A 230 32.66 -9.18 9.88
C ARG A 230 31.82 -8.00 9.39
N MET A 231 32.08 -7.52 8.18
CA MET A 231 31.29 -6.44 7.60
C MET A 231 29.86 -6.87 7.27
N ILE A 232 29.66 -8.09 6.78
CA ILE A 232 28.33 -8.67 6.55
C ILE A 232 27.57 -8.82 7.88
N GLU A 233 28.24 -9.25 8.95
CA GLU A 233 27.64 -9.35 10.29
C GLU A 233 27.20 -7.98 10.80
N HIS A 234 28.07 -6.96 10.70
CA HIS A 234 27.71 -5.60 11.10
C HIS A 234 26.51 -5.05 10.31
N LEU A 235 26.49 -5.24 8.98
CA LEU A 235 25.36 -4.81 8.15
C LEU A 235 24.05 -5.55 8.49
N ARG A 236 24.13 -6.82 8.91
CA ARG A 236 22.95 -7.56 9.38
C ARG A 236 22.41 -6.98 10.68
N GLU A 237 23.27 -6.63 11.62
CA GLU A 237 22.87 -5.99 12.88
C GLU A 237 22.19 -4.63 12.65
N GLU A 238 22.74 -3.80 11.75
CA GLU A 238 22.12 -2.52 11.36
C GLU A 238 20.75 -2.74 10.71
N LEU A 239 20.63 -3.73 9.83
CA LEU A 239 19.38 -4.05 9.16
C LEU A 239 18.31 -4.52 10.15
N ASP A 240 18.69 -5.29 11.17
CA ASP A 240 17.78 -5.71 12.24
C ASP A 240 17.40 -4.55 13.17
N ALA A 241 18.30 -3.60 13.43
CA ALA A 241 17.98 -2.38 14.17
C ALA A 241 16.93 -1.53 13.41
N VAL A 242 17.15 -1.29 12.11
CA VAL A 242 16.21 -0.55 11.26
C VAL A 242 14.87 -1.26 11.17
N ARG A 243 14.84 -2.61 11.07
CA ARG A 243 13.59 -3.38 11.09
C ARG A 243 12.82 -3.19 12.39
N LYS A 244 13.51 -3.18 13.54
CA LYS A 244 12.88 -2.92 14.84
C LYS A 244 12.32 -1.49 14.91
N GLU A 245 13.08 -0.50 14.44
CA GLU A 245 12.59 0.89 14.37
C GLU A 245 11.37 1.03 13.47
N LEU A 246 11.38 0.36 12.32
CA LEU A 246 10.26 0.35 11.37
C LEU A 246 9.02 -0.32 11.99
N ALA A 247 9.19 -1.41 12.74
CA ALA A 247 8.10 -2.04 13.48
C ALA A 247 7.52 -1.11 14.57
N ILE A 248 8.36 -0.38 15.31
CA ILE A 248 7.93 0.59 16.32
C ILE A 248 7.21 1.78 15.65
N ALA A 249 7.73 2.28 14.53
CA ALA A 249 7.12 3.36 13.78
C ALA A 249 5.75 2.96 13.23
N ASN A 250 5.61 1.76 12.67
CA ASN A 250 4.33 1.21 12.22
C ASN A 250 3.34 1.03 13.37
N ALA A 251 3.79 0.56 14.54
CA ALA A 251 2.95 0.45 15.72
C ALA A 251 2.48 1.83 16.23
N ARG A 252 3.34 2.86 16.19
CA ARG A 252 2.99 4.24 16.56
C ARG A 252 2.03 4.90 15.58
N LEU A 253 2.19 4.65 14.28
CA LEU A 253 1.29 5.18 13.26
C LEU A 253 -0.13 4.62 13.43
N GLY A 254 -0.25 3.40 13.98
CA GLY A 254 -1.53 2.73 14.18
C GLY A 254 -2.26 2.52 12.86
N LYS A 255 -3.51 2.04 12.92
CA LYS A 255 -4.36 1.98 11.73
C LYS A 255 -5.09 3.33 11.58
N PRO A 256 -4.84 4.11 10.51
CA PRO A 256 -5.53 5.38 10.30
C PRO A 256 -7.06 5.19 10.17
N GLU A 257 -7.50 4.01 9.74
CA GLU A 257 -8.90 3.60 9.66
C GLU A 257 -9.63 3.73 11.01
N ASP A 258 -8.99 3.37 12.12
CA ASP A 258 -9.62 3.40 13.44
C ASP A 258 -9.95 4.85 13.87
N LYS A 259 -9.06 5.80 13.57
CA LYS A 259 -9.30 7.23 13.85
C LYS A 259 -10.41 7.80 12.97
N VAL A 260 -10.41 7.46 11.69
CA VAL A 260 -11.46 7.89 10.74
C VAL A 260 -12.83 7.31 11.11
N MET A 261 -12.89 6.08 11.63
CA MET A 261 -14.13 5.49 12.14
C MET A 261 -14.67 6.21 13.39
N CYS A 262 -13.80 6.62 14.32
CA CYS A 262 -14.21 7.43 15.47
C CYS A 262 -14.68 8.83 15.05
N ASP A 263 -14.02 9.46 14.08
CA ASP A 263 -14.43 10.78 13.59
C ASP A 263 -15.75 10.73 12.82
N THR A 264 -15.96 9.72 11.99
CA THR A 264 -17.23 9.54 11.26
C THR A 264 -18.40 9.29 12.20
N THR A 265 -18.23 8.46 13.24
CA THR A 265 -19.27 8.25 14.26
C THR A 265 -19.54 9.51 15.07
N ARG A 266 -18.51 10.32 15.39
CA ARG A 266 -18.71 11.61 16.05
C ARG A 266 -19.51 12.58 15.16
N VAL A 267 -19.16 12.66 13.88
CA VAL A 267 -19.85 13.52 12.90
C VAL A 267 -21.32 13.11 12.73
N THR A 268 -21.63 11.80 12.69
CA THR A 268 -23.04 11.36 12.58
C THR A 268 -23.86 11.67 13.83
N VAL A 269 -23.28 11.53 15.03
CA VAL A 269 -23.93 11.90 16.28
C VAL A 269 -24.17 13.41 16.36
N GLU A 270 -23.19 14.23 16.02
CA GLU A 270 -23.35 15.69 16.00
C GLU A 270 -24.36 16.14 14.95
N ALA A 271 -24.37 15.53 13.76
CA ALA A 271 -25.38 15.79 12.74
C ALA A 271 -26.79 15.40 13.21
N GLY A 272 -26.93 14.33 14.00
CA GLY A 272 -28.18 13.94 14.65
C GLY A 272 -28.66 15.01 15.63
N ARG A 273 -27.78 15.47 16.53
CA ARG A 273 -28.08 16.54 17.50
C ARG A 273 -28.50 17.84 16.82
N LEU A 274 -27.82 18.23 15.74
CA LEU A 274 -28.19 19.43 14.99
C LEU A 274 -29.60 19.33 14.39
N LYS A 275 -29.98 18.16 13.87
CA LYS A 275 -31.35 17.94 13.36
C LYS A 275 -32.40 18.04 14.47
N GLU A 276 -32.11 17.51 15.66
CA GLU A 276 -33.01 17.61 16.81
C GLU A 276 -33.19 19.07 17.27
N MET A 277 -32.10 19.84 17.28
CA MET A 277 -32.16 21.28 17.57
C MET A 277 -32.97 22.03 16.51
N ASP A 278 -32.76 21.77 15.21
CA ASP A 278 -33.54 22.38 14.13
C ASP A 278 -35.03 22.09 14.25
N ASN A 279 -35.39 20.85 14.59
CA ASN A 279 -36.78 20.46 14.82
C ASN A 279 -37.37 21.22 16.02
N SER A 280 -36.60 21.34 17.11
CA SER A 280 -37.02 22.09 18.31
C SER A 280 -37.21 23.58 18.03
N ILE A 281 -36.35 24.18 17.21
CA ILE A 281 -36.48 25.57 16.77
C ILE A 281 -37.76 25.75 15.94
N ARG A 282 -38.08 24.81 15.05
CA ARG A 282 -39.31 24.86 14.25
C ARG A 282 -40.57 24.76 15.10
N THR A 283 -40.61 23.86 16.08
CA THR A 283 -41.76 23.72 16.99
C THR A 283 -41.93 24.97 17.85
N LEU A 284 -40.85 25.47 18.46
CA LEU A 284 -40.88 26.72 19.23
C LEU A 284 -41.27 27.92 18.35
N GLY A 285 -40.84 27.96 17.10
CA GLY A 285 -41.23 28.99 16.13
C GLY A 285 -42.74 28.98 15.85
N ALA A 286 -43.33 27.80 15.67
CA ALA A 286 -44.77 27.64 15.47
C ALA A 286 -45.56 28.03 16.73
N GLU A 287 -45.11 27.61 17.92
CA GLU A 287 -45.72 27.98 19.19
C GLU A 287 -45.67 29.50 19.42
N ASN A 288 -44.54 30.15 19.11
CA ASN A 288 -44.42 31.61 19.25
C ASN A 288 -45.37 32.36 18.31
N TYR A 289 -45.55 31.85 17.09
CA TYR A 289 -46.51 32.41 16.14
C TYR A 289 -47.95 32.30 16.66
N GLU A 290 -48.34 31.14 17.17
CA GLU A 290 -49.68 30.93 17.72
C GLU A 290 -49.93 31.79 18.97
N LEU A 291 -48.95 31.87 19.89
CA LEU A 291 -49.05 32.74 21.06
C LEU A 291 -49.20 34.22 20.69
N ARG A 292 -48.49 34.70 19.65
CA ARG A 292 -48.65 36.07 19.14
C ARG A 292 -50.06 36.30 18.60
N ARG A 293 -50.60 35.34 17.85
CA ARG A 293 -51.96 35.40 17.33
C ARG A 293 -52.99 35.47 18.47
N GLN A 294 -52.89 34.60 19.46
CA GLN A 294 -53.78 34.60 20.63
C GLN A 294 -53.71 35.93 21.39
N LEU A 295 -52.51 36.50 21.54
CA LEU A 295 -52.31 37.80 22.20
C LEU A 295 -53.01 38.93 21.44
N ASP A 296 -52.95 38.92 20.10
CA ASP A 296 -53.63 39.92 19.27
C ASP A 296 -55.15 39.76 19.28
N GLU A 297 -55.67 38.54 19.37
CA GLU A 297 -57.10 38.27 19.60
C GLU A 297 -57.55 38.81 20.96
N LEU A 298 -56.83 38.51 22.04
CA LEU A 298 -57.11 39.05 23.38
C LEU A 298 -57.04 40.58 23.43
N LYS A 299 -56.11 41.22 22.69
CA LYS A 299 -56.07 42.69 22.58
C LYS A 299 -57.34 43.23 21.94
N LYS A 300 -57.83 42.60 20.86
CA LYS A 300 -59.08 43.00 20.19
C LYS A 300 -60.28 42.87 21.13
N GLU A 301 -60.39 41.74 21.83
CA GLU A 301 -61.44 41.52 22.83
C GLU A 301 -61.41 42.58 23.93
N ARG A 302 -60.22 42.88 24.46
CA ARG A 302 -60.03 43.94 25.46
C ARG A 302 -60.48 45.31 24.94
N ASP A 303 -60.21 45.63 23.68
CA ASP A 303 -60.64 46.90 23.08
C ASP A 303 -62.15 46.97 22.88
N VAL A 304 -62.80 45.86 22.51
CA VAL A 304 -64.27 45.76 22.45
C VAL A 304 -64.87 45.97 23.84
N MET A 305 -64.36 45.29 24.86
CA MET A 305 -64.85 45.46 26.24
C MET A 305 -64.68 46.90 26.73
N LYS A 306 -63.56 47.57 26.40
CA LYS A 306 -63.36 48.99 26.71
C LYS A 306 -64.40 49.90 26.04
N ARG A 307 -64.82 49.61 24.81
CA ARG A 307 -65.90 50.36 24.14
C ARG A 307 -67.24 50.12 24.83
N ASN A 308 -67.58 48.86 25.10
CA ASN A 308 -68.82 48.49 25.78
C ASN A 308 -68.94 49.16 27.16
N ILE A 309 -67.85 49.21 27.93
CA ILE A 309 -67.83 49.91 29.23
C ILE A 309 -68.14 51.41 29.04
N ARG A 310 -67.57 52.07 28.04
CA ARG A 310 -67.85 53.49 27.76
C ARG A 310 -69.32 53.70 27.36
N GLU A 311 -69.85 52.84 26.50
CA GLU A 311 -71.25 52.91 26.06
C GLU A 311 -72.21 52.72 27.24
N LEU A 312 -71.95 51.73 28.10
CA LEU A 312 -72.72 51.51 29.33
C LEU A 312 -72.60 52.69 30.29
N THR A 313 -71.42 53.28 30.43
CA THR A 313 -71.21 54.48 31.27
C THR A 313 -72.08 55.64 30.77
N VAL A 314 -72.08 55.91 29.46
CA VAL A 314 -72.93 56.94 28.84
C VAL A 314 -74.41 56.63 29.04
N HIS A 315 -74.80 55.35 28.94
CA HIS A 315 -76.19 54.94 29.19
C HIS A 315 -76.58 55.18 30.66
N CYS A 316 -75.73 54.87 31.62
CA CYS A 316 -75.96 55.16 33.04
C CYS A 316 -76.12 56.67 33.27
N ASP A 317 -75.22 57.50 32.73
CA ASP A 317 -75.31 58.96 32.86
C ASP A 317 -76.62 59.52 32.29
N ASN A 318 -77.08 58.97 31.16
CA ASN A 318 -78.35 59.36 30.55
C ASN A 318 -79.55 58.93 31.41
N SER A 319 -79.53 57.72 31.94
CA SER A 319 -80.56 57.23 32.87
C SER A 319 -80.62 58.07 34.14
N ASP A 320 -79.47 58.44 34.71
CA ASP A 320 -79.41 59.30 35.91
C ASP A 320 -79.98 60.70 35.64
N ARG A 321 -79.69 61.28 34.47
CA ARG A 321 -80.33 62.55 34.04
C ARG A 321 -81.84 62.42 33.92
N GLN A 322 -82.34 61.34 33.33
CA GLN A 322 -83.78 61.08 33.24
C GLN A 322 -84.42 60.93 34.63
N ILE A 323 -83.75 60.26 35.56
CA ILE A 323 -84.23 60.14 36.95
C ILE A 323 -84.33 61.53 37.59
N ILE A 324 -83.31 62.38 37.44
CA ILE A 324 -83.33 63.76 37.98
C ILE A 324 -84.48 64.57 37.38
N GLU A 325 -84.67 64.49 36.06
CA GLU A 325 -85.76 65.17 35.36
C GLU A 325 -87.13 64.72 35.88
N LEU A 326 -87.36 63.40 35.96
CA LEU A 326 -88.60 62.84 36.48
C LEU A 326 -88.85 63.23 37.94
N GLN A 327 -87.83 63.20 38.80
CA GLN A 327 -87.94 63.66 40.18
C GLN A 327 -88.32 65.15 40.26
N SER A 328 -87.74 65.99 39.40
CA SER A 328 -88.09 67.41 39.33
C SER A 328 -89.56 67.61 38.91
N ARG A 329 -90.03 66.84 37.93
CA ARG A 329 -91.42 66.87 37.45
C ARG A 329 -92.42 66.38 38.50
N ILE A 330 -92.06 65.37 39.28
CA ILE A 330 -92.88 64.92 40.42
C ILE A 330 -92.99 66.03 41.46
N ARG A 331 -91.90 66.72 41.80
CA ARG A 331 -91.94 67.84 42.76
C ARG A 331 -92.83 68.99 42.28
N THR A 332 -92.76 69.36 41.00
CA THR A 332 -93.62 70.43 40.46
C THR A 332 -95.09 70.03 40.43
N LEU A 333 -95.41 68.80 40.03
CA LEU A 333 -96.77 68.26 40.05
C LEU A 333 -97.33 68.18 41.47
N ASN A 334 -96.54 67.75 42.46
CA ASN A 334 -96.95 67.72 43.86
C ASN A 334 -97.25 69.13 44.39
N ALA A 335 -96.40 70.12 44.10
CA ALA A 335 -96.66 71.50 44.49
C ALA A 335 -97.93 72.08 43.83
N ALA A 336 -98.17 71.75 42.56
CA ALA A 336 -99.41 72.13 41.87
C ALA A 336 -100.64 71.46 42.48
N ALA A 337 -100.54 70.17 42.82
CA ALA A 337 -101.61 69.42 43.48
C ALA A 337 -101.92 69.98 44.88
N GLU A 338 -100.90 70.30 45.68
CA GLU A 338 -101.08 70.96 46.99
C GLU A 338 -101.75 72.32 46.85
N LYS A 339 -101.32 73.13 45.88
CA LYS A 339 -101.95 74.43 45.61
C LYS A 339 -103.43 74.26 45.23
N ALA A 340 -103.73 73.36 44.29
CA ALA A 340 -105.10 73.06 43.89
C ALA A 340 -105.96 72.56 45.06
N ALA A 341 -105.38 71.76 45.97
CA ALA A 341 -106.05 71.33 47.19
C ALA A 341 -106.37 72.52 48.12
N ARG A 342 -105.42 73.42 48.36
CA ARG A 342 -105.66 74.65 49.14
C ARG A 342 -106.71 75.56 48.50
N ASP A 343 -106.64 75.75 47.19
CA ASP A 343 -107.60 76.57 46.43
C ASP A 343 -109.02 75.97 46.53
N ARG A 344 -109.14 74.64 46.45
CA ARG A 344 -110.40 73.92 46.67
C ARG A 344 -110.93 74.12 48.08
N ASP A 345 -110.09 73.95 49.10
CA ASP A 345 -110.51 74.09 50.51
C ASP A 345 -110.95 75.53 50.82
N ALA A 346 -110.24 76.53 50.28
CA ALA A 346 -110.64 77.93 50.36
C ALA A 346 -111.99 78.20 49.67
N ALA A 347 -112.24 77.60 48.50
CA ALA A 347 -113.51 77.69 47.81
C ALA A 347 -114.65 77.04 48.61
N LEU A 348 -114.41 75.90 49.27
CA LEU A 348 -115.37 75.24 50.15
C LEU A 348 -115.76 76.12 51.34
N ILE A 349 -114.77 76.69 52.05
CA ILE A 349 -115.01 77.65 53.15
C ILE A 349 -115.86 78.84 52.66
N LYS A 350 -115.55 79.38 51.48
CA LYS A 350 -116.32 80.48 50.88
C LYS A 350 -117.77 80.06 50.60
N ILE A 351 -117.99 78.88 50.02
CA ILE A 351 -119.34 78.32 49.79
C ILE A 351 -120.10 78.17 51.12
N GLU A 352 -119.46 77.64 52.16
CA GLU A 352 -120.07 77.51 53.50
C GLU A 352 -120.46 78.87 54.09
N SER A 353 -119.59 79.87 54.01
CA SER A 353 -119.90 81.23 54.48
C SER A 353 -121.07 81.87 53.71
N LEU A 354 -121.13 81.68 52.39
CA LEU A 354 -122.24 82.17 51.56
C LEU A 354 -123.54 81.44 51.90
N ASN A 355 -123.49 80.13 52.16
CA ASN A 355 -124.65 79.35 52.58
C ASN A 355 -125.20 79.83 53.94
N LEU A 356 -124.31 80.14 54.91
CA LEU A 356 -124.71 80.73 56.19
C LEU A 356 -125.37 82.10 55.98
N TYR A 357 -124.75 82.97 55.18
CA TYR A 357 -125.31 84.28 54.83
C TYR A 357 -126.71 84.18 54.19
N ILE A 358 -126.89 83.29 53.20
CA ILE A 358 -128.19 83.04 52.57
C ILE A 358 -129.21 82.55 53.60
N LYS A 359 -128.81 81.68 54.53
CA LYS A 359 -129.69 81.15 55.59
C LYS A 359 -130.16 82.26 56.53
N ASP A 360 -129.28 83.19 56.89
CA ASP A 360 -129.60 84.33 57.76
C ASP A 360 -130.48 85.36 57.04
N MET A 361 -130.20 85.66 55.76
CA MET A 361 -131.08 86.49 54.93
C MET A 361 -132.50 85.92 54.83
N ARG A 362 -132.63 84.60 54.62
CA ARG A 362 -133.93 83.91 54.59
C ARG A 362 -134.68 84.00 55.93
N ARG A 363 -133.98 83.97 57.07
CA ARG A 363 -134.58 84.14 58.40
C ARG A 363 -135.05 85.57 58.66
N ALA A 364 -134.34 86.56 58.14
CA ALA A 364 -134.67 87.98 58.31
C ALA A 364 -135.89 88.45 57.47
N GLY A 365 -136.52 87.56 56.68
CA GLY A 365 -137.68 87.90 55.84
C GLY A 365 -137.34 88.76 54.61
N MET A 366 -136.06 88.99 54.35
CA MET A 366 -135.58 89.65 53.14
C MET A 366 -135.52 88.62 52.01
N ARG A 367 -136.46 88.73 51.06
CA ARG A 367 -136.46 87.96 49.82
C ARG A 367 -135.66 88.66 48.74
#